data_AF-A0A816VTX1-F1
#
_entry.id   AF-A0A816VTX1-F1
#
_cell.length_a   1.000
_cell.length_b   1.000
_cell.length_c   1.000
_cell.angle_alpha   90.00
_cell.angle_beta   90.00
_cell.angle_gamma   90.00
#
_symmetry.space_group_name_H-M   'P 1'
#
loop_
_entity.id
_entity.type
_entity.pdbx_description
1 polymer ?
#
loop_
_entity_poly.entity_id
_entity_poly.type
_entity_poly.pdbx_seq_one_letter_code
_entity_poly.pdbx_strand_id
1 'polypeptide(L)'
;MVIRSLGSCKQFGLKGNLVNVPMNVDTNVSILPRSFSDTHTIQLKLMRQMKNKNAFMYETIRPKIVHTAVKYLVEQELYKDEGIVISHDWINEYSNERENFIINDDDKKFDEDENSEKGFDDENENSNKGFEDEDEWNECDDKPINPSTTETLLNDEVGDQNDVGIKFAPGENNRPISILMDLKVEELTFPKIYCGKQRKIKSNVKLTYAKIAKSELRMFDRRCGRLSKLFFTYKKLQTRKLCDAISINLRKTKNTKNITATQMLNRDYVNRLIHNDDAFTFLRCDRSSPAFLEMKKKELLAMFRQLGCPTIFLTLSAAETKWSELIVILIQVLENKVITLEEAENLSYEKKCD
;
A
#
# COMPACT_ATOMS: atom_id res chain seq x y z
N MET A 1 -17.06 -26.56 -12.81
CA MET A 1 -17.82 -26.16 -14.01
C MET A 1 -19.24 -26.68 -13.84
N VAL A 2 -20.26 -25.86 -14.05
CA VAL A 2 -21.68 -26.24 -13.89
C VAL A 2 -22.46 -25.81 -15.12
N ILE A 3 -23.36 -26.67 -15.59
CA ILE A 3 -24.22 -26.39 -16.74
C ILE A 3 -25.51 -25.74 -16.22
N ARG A 4 -25.85 -24.55 -16.73
CA ARG A 4 -27.07 -23.81 -16.37
C ARG A 4 -27.93 -23.59 -17.60
N SER A 5 -29.25 -23.70 -17.48
CA SER A 5 -30.16 -23.32 -18.56
C SER A 5 -30.19 -21.79 -18.70
N LEU A 6 -30.09 -21.31 -19.94
CA LEU A 6 -30.31 -19.90 -20.27
C LEU A 6 -31.76 -19.81 -20.77
N GLY A 7 -32.60 -19.10 -20.03
CA GLY A 7 -34.07 -19.21 -19.97
C GLY A 7 -34.90 -19.01 -21.25
N SER A 8 -34.35 -19.13 -22.46
CA SER A 8 -35.13 -19.19 -23.70
C SER A 8 -34.47 -20.09 -24.74
N CYS A 9 -35.24 -21.07 -25.24
CA CYS A 9 -34.92 -22.02 -26.32
C CYS A 9 -33.87 -23.13 -26.07
N LYS A 10 -34.07 -24.01 -25.08
CA LYS A 10 -33.29 -25.26 -24.85
C LYS A 10 -31.75 -25.11 -24.85
N GLN A 11 -31.23 -23.88 -24.71
CA GLN A 11 -29.81 -23.61 -24.68
C GLN A 11 -29.28 -23.71 -23.24
N PHE A 12 -28.16 -24.41 -23.09
CA PHE A 12 -27.45 -24.54 -21.84
C PHE A 12 -26.13 -23.78 -21.94
N GLY A 13 -25.87 -22.91 -20.96
CA GLY A 13 -24.59 -22.23 -20.78
C GLY A 13 -23.70 -22.98 -19.79
N LEU A 14 -22.41 -23.01 -20.05
CA LEU A 14 -21.40 -23.51 -19.10
C LEU A 14 -20.90 -22.35 -18.24
N LYS A 15 -21.09 -22.42 -16.92
CA LYS A 15 -20.56 -21.46 -15.96
C LYS A 15 -19.39 -22.07 -15.17
N GLY A 16 -18.29 -21.35 -15.11
CA GLY A 16 -17.08 -21.71 -14.37
C GLY A 16 -15.89 -21.99 -15.29
N ASN A 17 -14.69 -21.67 -14.83
CA ASN A 17 -13.44 -21.93 -15.55
C ASN A 17 -12.85 -23.28 -15.12
N LEU A 18 -12.21 -23.99 -16.06
CA LEU A 18 -11.37 -25.15 -15.75
C LEU A 18 -9.92 -24.67 -15.67
N VAL A 19 -9.31 -24.78 -14.49
CA VAL A 19 -7.88 -24.46 -14.29
C VAL A 19 -7.16 -25.76 -13.97
N ASN A 20 -6.30 -26.21 -14.90
CA ASN A 20 -5.39 -27.33 -14.64
C ASN A 20 -4.15 -26.80 -13.92
N VAL A 21 -4.03 -27.11 -12.62
CA VAL A 21 -2.84 -26.80 -11.83
C VAL A 21 -2.05 -28.09 -11.65
N PRO A 22 -0.97 -28.34 -12.42
CA PRO A 22 -0.19 -29.56 -12.28
C PRO A 22 0.47 -29.59 -10.90
N MET A 23 0.17 -30.64 -10.12
CA MET A 23 0.77 -30.86 -8.81
C MET A 23 2.01 -31.74 -8.93
N ASN A 24 3.16 -31.24 -8.46
CA ASN A 24 4.34 -32.07 -8.29
C ASN A 24 4.22 -32.85 -6.98
N VAL A 25 3.75 -34.09 -7.09
CA VAL A 25 3.47 -34.99 -5.95
C VAL A 25 4.73 -35.24 -5.13
N ASP A 26 5.90 -35.38 -5.75
CA ASP A 26 7.17 -35.65 -5.05
C ASP A 26 7.57 -34.52 -4.11
N THR A 27 7.43 -33.27 -4.55
CA THR A 27 7.67 -32.11 -3.67
C THR A 27 6.64 -32.05 -2.53
N ASN A 28 5.37 -32.35 -2.79
CA ASN A 28 4.31 -32.26 -1.79
C ASN A 28 4.44 -33.34 -0.71
N VAL A 29 4.87 -34.56 -1.08
CA VAL A 29 5.11 -35.67 -0.14
C VAL A 29 6.32 -35.38 0.74
N SER A 30 7.36 -34.73 0.22
CA SER A 30 8.51 -34.29 1.05
C SER A 30 8.19 -33.16 2.04
N ILE A 31 7.09 -32.41 1.79
CA ILE A 31 6.65 -31.28 2.60
C ILE A 31 5.67 -31.71 3.71
N LEU A 32 5.12 -32.93 3.64
CA LEU A 32 4.13 -33.44 4.60
C LEU A 32 4.67 -34.68 5.34
N PRO A 33 4.66 -34.71 6.69
CA PRO A 33 4.21 -33.67 7.62
C PRO A 33 5.34 -32.67 7.97
N ARG A 34 5.01 -31.38 8.03
CA ARG A 34 5.94 -30.34 8.50
C ARG A 34 6.24 -30.56 9.98
N SER A 35 7.50 -30.39 10.39
CA SER A 35 7.85 -30.36 11.82
C SER A 35 7.12 -29.21 12.52
N PHE A 36 6.66 -29.42 13.76
CA PHE A 36 5.97 -28.41 14.56
C PHE A 36 6.78 -27.10 14.72
N SER A 37 8.10 -27.19 14.73
CA SER A 37 9.00 -26.03 14.75
C SER A 37 8.89 -25.14 13.50
N ASP A 38 8.40 -25.68 12.38
CA ASP A 38 8.30 -24.98 11.08
C ASP A 38 6.93 -24.35 10.87
N THR A 39 5.94 -24.75 11.68
CA THR A 39 4.56 -24.24 11.64
C THR A 39 4.32 -23.11 12.64
N HIS A 40 5.22 -22.91 13.62
CA HIS A 40 5.06 -21.86 14.62
C HIS A 40 5.05 -20.45 14.00
N THR A 41 4.00 -19.70 14.29
CA THR A 41 3.78 -18.32 13.83
C THR A 41 3.53 -17.40 15.01
N ILE A 42 4.10 -16.20 14.96
CA ILE A 42 3.95 -15.18 16.00
C ILE A 42 3.35 -13.92 15.37
N GLN A 43 2.41 -13.29 16.07
CA GLN A 43 1.88 -11.97 15.70
C GLN A 43 2.79 -10.87 16.26
N LEU A 44 3.40 -10.07 15.38
CA LEU A 44 4.25 -8.94 15.77
C LEU A 44 3.58 -7.60 15.47
N LYS A 45 3.49 -6.75 16.49
CA LYS A 45 3.06 -5.35 16.40
C LYS A 45 4.30 -4.46 16.51
N LEU A 46 4.75 -3.91 15.38
CA LEU A 46 5.84 -2.93 15.35
C LEU A 46 5.28 -1.55 15.68
N MET A 47 5.76 -0.97 16.78
CA MET A 47 5.35 0.32 17.31
C MET A 47 6.41 1.39 16.99
N ARG A 48 5.99 2.65 16.82
CA ARG A 48 6.95 3.79 16.76
C ARG A 48 7.47 4.18 18.15
N GLN A 49 6.59 4.12 19.13
CA GLN A 49 6.84 4.30 20.56
C GLN A 49 5.92 3.34 21.29
N MET A 50 6.36 2.79 22.43
CA MET A 50 5.55 1.83 23.19
C MET A 50 4.28 2.46 23.78
N LYS A 51 4.27 3.79 23.94
CA LYS A 51 3.11 4.58 24.41
C LYS A 51 1.96 4.66 23.39
N ASN A 52 2.23 4.41 22.11
CA ASN A 52 1.19 4.54 21.09
C ASN A 52 0.19 3.38 21.19
N LYS A 53 -1.10 3.67 21.01
CA LYS A 53 -2.15 2.63 20.98
C LYS A 53 -2.10 1.82 19.68
N ASN A 54 -1.93 2.52 18.56
CA ASN A 54 -1.96 1.91 17.24
C ASN A 54 -0.57 1.46 16.80
N ALA A 55 -0.49 0.24 16.27
CA ALA A 55 0.71 -0.28 15.64
C ALA A 55 1.00 0.46 14.32
N PHE A 56 2.29 0.67 14.04
CA PHE A 56 2.73 1.20 12.76
C PHE A 56 2.67 0.13 11.67
N MET A 57 3.03 -1.10 12.03
CA MET A 57 3.00 -2.26 11.15
C MET A 57 2.63 -3.48 11.97
N TYR A 58 1.74 -4.30 11.42
CA TYR A 58 1.28 -5.53 12.04
C TYR A 58 1.43 -6.66 11.02
N GLU A 59 2.24 -7.65 11.37
CA GLU A 59 2.46 -8.82 10.52
C GLU A 59 2.54 -10.09 11.37
N THR A 60 2.00 -11.18 10.84
CA THR A 60 2.20 -12.53 11.37
C THR A 60 3.45 -13.12 10.72
N ILE A 61 4.44 -13.48 11.53
CA ILE A 61 5.74 -13.95 11.05
C ILE A 61 6.02 -15.39 11.47
N ARG A 62 6.86 -16.08 10.69
CA ARG A 62 7.45 -17.37 11.06
C ARG A 62 8.88 -17.16 11.54
N PRO A 63 9.20 -17.34 12.83
CA PRO A 63 10.53 -17.04 13.37
C PRO A 63 11.67 -17.80 12.67
N LYS A 64 11.45 -19.07 12.31
CA LYS A 64 12.48 -19.89 11.62
C LYS A 64 12.92 -19.27 10.29
N ILE A 65 11.97 -18.82 9.46
CA ILE A 65 12.25 -18.21 8.16
C ILE A 65 12.98 -16.88 8.33
N VAL A 66 12.54 -16.06 9.28
CA VAL A 66 13.18 -14.77 9.60
C VAL A 66 14.62 -15.01 10.06
N HIS A 67 14.85 -15.99 10.93
CA HIS A 67 16.18 -16.33 11.42
C HIS A 67 17.12 -16.80 10.30
N THR A 68 16.64 -17.65 9.39
CA THR A 68 17.42 -18.04 8.19
C THR A 68 17.77 -16.84 7.33
N ALA A 69 16.83 -15.91 7.12
CA ALA A 69 17.09 -14.70 6.34
C ALA A 69 18.10 -13.77 7.03
N VAL A 70 18.02 -13.62 8.36
CA VAL A 70 18.95 -12.80 9.14
C VAL A 70 20.37 -13.37 9.09
N LYS A 71 20.54 -14.70 9.22
CA LYS A 71 21.84 -15.36 9.05
C LYS A 71 22.49 -15.01 7.71
N TYR A 72 21.73 -15.08 6.63
CA TYR A 72 22.23 -14.69 5.30
C TYR A 72 22.61 -13.21 5.22
N LEU A 73 21.81 -12.31 5.80
CA LEU A 73 22.05 -10.86 5.72
C LEU A 73 23.30 -10.43 6.49
N VAL A 74 23.54 -11.02 7.67
CA VAL A 74 24.71 -10.69 8.52
C VAL A 74 26.04 -11.07 7.87
N GLU A 75 26.04 -12.04 6.95
CA GLU A 75 27.23 -12.39 6.17
C GLU A 75 27.59 -11.34 5.09
N GLN A 76 26.67 -10.46 4.72
CA GLN A 76 26.86 -9.50 3.63
C GLN A 76 27.68 -8.27 4.04
N GLU A 77 28.33 -7.64 3.06
CA GLU A 77 29.23 -6.49 3.24
C GLU A 77 28.58 -5.34 4.03
N LEU A 78 27.34 -4.95 3.67
CA LEU A 78 26.67 -3.81 4.30
C LEU A 78 26.39 -4.02 5.80
N TYR A 79 26.02 -5.24 6.18
CA TYR A 79 25.65 -5.55 7.57
C TYR A 79 26.89 -5.75 8.45
N LYS A 80 28.00 -6.20 7.86
CA LYS A 80 29.32 -6.25 8.50
C LYS A 80 29.86 -4.85 8.79
N ASP A 81 29.73 -3.93 7.84
CA ASP A 81 30.15 -2.53 8.01
C ASP A 81 29.40 -1.84 9.17
N GLU A 82 28.12 -2.16 9.36
CA GLU A 82 27.29 -1.63 10.46
C GLU A 82 27.47 -2.39 11.79
N GLY A 83 28.30 -3.44 11.83
CA GLY A 83 28.63 -4.18 13.06
C GLY A 83 27.46 -4.96 13.66
N ILE A 84 26.51 -5.45 12.84
CA ILE A 84 25.31 -6.14 13.32
C ILE A 84 25.65 -7.56 13.77
N VAL A 85 25.35 -7.90 15.02
CA VAL A 85 25.59 -9.22 15.62
C VAL A 85 24.26 -9.89 15.98
N ILE A 86 24.15 -11.19 15.69
CA ILE A 86 23.00 -12.01 16.08
C ILE A 86 23.27 -12.60 17.46
N SER A 87 22.39 -12.31 18.42
CA SER A 87 22.36 -13.08 19.68
C SER A 87 21.84 -14.49 19.39
N HIS A 88 22.66 -15.50 19.68
CA HIS A 88 22.28 -16.91 19.55
C HIS A 88 21.59 -17.44 20.82
N ASP A 89 21.72 -16.72 21.93
CA ASP A 89 21.23 -17.14 23.25
C ASP A 89 19.69 -17.08 23.32
N TRP A 90 19.09 -16.07 22.67
CA TRP A 90 17.64 -15.87 22.60
C TRP A 90 16.88 -17.11 22.12
N ILE A 91 17.40 -17.79 21.08
CA ILE A 91 16.71 -18.93 20.45
C ILE A 91 16.68 -20.13 21.40
N ASN A 92 17.75 -20.31 22.17
CA ASN A 92 17.87 -21.42 23.12
C ASN A 92 17.01 -21.17 24.35
N GLU A 93 16.96 -19.94 24.87
CA GLU A 93 16.12 -19.55 26.01
C GLU A 93 14.63 -19.77 25.69
N TYR A 94 14.16 -19.30 24.52
CA TYR A 94 12.75 -19.46 24.12
C TYR A 94 12.38 -20.90 23.74
N SER A 95 13.33 -21.73 23.29
CA SER A 95 13.06 -23.14 22.96
C SER A 95 12.81 -24.02 24.19
N ASN A 96 13.25 -23.59 25.36
CA ASN A 96 13.06 -24.30 26.63
C ASN A 96 11.80 -23.85 27.38
N GLU A 97 11.22 -22.70 27.04
CA GLU A 97 9.87 -22.30 27.45
C GLU A 97 8.83 -23.10 26.65
N ARG A 98 8.71 -24.40 26.96
CA ARG A 98 7.53 -25.15 26.58
C ARG A 98 6.39 -24.63 27.45
N GLU A 99 5.49 -23.83 26.90
CA GLU A 99 4.18 -23.68 27.51
C GLU A 99 3.57 -25.08 27.59
N ASN A 100 3.26 -25.53 28.80
CA ASN A 100 2.47 -26.73 28.98
C ASN A 100 1.16 -26.49 28.24
N PHE A 101 0.74 -27.41 27.37
CA PHE A 101 -0.63 -27.40 26.87
C PHE A 101 -1.55 -27.39 28.10
N ILE A 102 -2.19 -26.26 28.39
CA ILE A 102 -3.22 -26.17 29.41
C ILE A 102 -4.40 -26.92 28.82
N ILE A 103 -4.43 -28.24 29.07
CA ILE A 103 -5.69 -28.97 29.07
C ILE A 103 -6.42 -28.40 30.27
N ASN A 104 -7.56 -27.73 30.07
CA ASN A 104 -8.41 -27.35 31.20
C ASN A 104 -8.66 -28.61 32.02
N ASP A 105 -8.53 -28.55 33.35
CA ASP A 105 -8.81 -29.70 34.23
C ASP A 105 -10.27 -30.21 34.07
N ASP A 106 -11.14 -29.42 33.43
CA ASP A 106 -12.49 -29.79 33.04
C ASP A 106 -12.56 -30.68 31.79
N ASP A 107 -11.64 -30.55 30.82
CA ASP A 107 -11.56 -31.44 29.64
C ASP A 107 -11.03 -32.83 30.01
N LYS A 108 -10.33 -32.93 31.14
CA LYS A 108 -9.81 -34.21 31.67
C LYS A 108 -10.91 -35.11 32.24
N LYS A 109 -12.10 -34.56 32.51
CA LYS A 109 -13.24 -35.29 33.11
C LYS A 109 -14.13 -35.98 32.09
N PHE A 110 -13.97 -35.71 30.79
CA PHE A 110 -14.82 -36.29 29.76
C PHE A 110 -14.45 -37.73 29.36
N ASP A 111 -13.31 -38.25 29.81
CA ASP A 111 -12.86 -39.62 29.49
C ASP A 111 -13.27 -40.69 30.52
N GLU A 112 -13.94 -40.32 31.63
CA GLU A 112 -14.29 -41.29 32.70
C GLU A 112 -15.79 -41.66 32.81
N ASP A 113 -16.71 -40.99 32.10
CA ASP A 113 -18.16 -41.23 32.25
C ASP A 113 -18.89 -41.47 30.90
N GLU A 114 -18.48 -42.50 30.15
CA GLU A 114 -19.37 -43.16 29.17
C GLU A 114 -19.82 -44.53 29.69
N ASN A 115 -20.75 -44.52 30.65
CA ASN A 115 -21.64 -45.66 30.91
C ASN A 115 -22.85 -45.22 31.75
N SER A 116 -23.86 -44.62 31.12
CA SER A 116 -25.27 -44.91 31.46
C SER A 116 -26.24 -44.22 30.51
N GLU A 117 -27.04 -45.04 29.84
CA GLU A 117 -28.23 -44.66 29.09
C GLU A 117 -29.31 -44.03 29.98
N LYS A 118 -30.17 -43.21 29.32
CA LYS A 118 -31.56 -42.79 29.60
C LYS A 118 -31.65 -41.26 29.55
N GLY A 119 -32.33 -40.62 28.60
CA GLY A 119 -33.65 -40.92 28.05
C GLY A 119 -34.63 -39.95 28.73
N PHE A 120 -35.07 -38.91 28.03
CA PHE A 120 -36.20 -38.06 28.46
C PHE A 120 -36.94 -37.46 27.27
N ASP A 121 -38.26 -37.59 27.38
CA ASP A 121 -39.31 -37.40 26.38
C ASP A 121 -39.73 -35.94 26.15
N ASP A 122 -40.10 -35.69 24.89
CA ASP A 122 -41.29 -35.00 24.35
C ASP A 122 -42.00 -33.84 25.09
N GLU A 123 -42.17 -32.73 24.35
CA GLU A 123 -43.43 -32.00 24.05
C GLU A 123 -43.27 -30.46 23.90
N ASN A 124 -43.63 -30.00 22.68
CA ASN A 124 -44.38 -28.78 22.31
C ASN A 124 -43.77 -27.37 22.50
N GLU A 125 -43.99 -26.37 21.63
CA GLU A 125 -44.43 -26.29 20.22
C GLU A 125 -44.25 -24.81 19.77
N ASN A 126 -43.87 -24.61 18.50
CA ASN A 126 -44.17 -23.49 17.60
C ASN A 126 -43.86 -22.00 17.95
N SER A 127 -43.04 -21.36 17.09
CA SER A 127 -43.60 -20.48 16.04
C SER A 127 -42.57 -20.05 14.97
N ASN A 128 -42.82 -20.54 13.76
CA ASN A 128 -42.60 -19.95 12.43
C ASN A 128 -41.50 -18.88 12.23
N LYS A 129 -40.49 -19.22 11.43
CA LYS A 129 -39.85 -18.27 10.51
C LYS A 129 -39.73 -18.90 9.13
N GLY A 130 -40.44 -18.29 8.18
CA GLY A 130 -40.49 -18.69 6.78
C GLY A 130 -39.13 -18.54 6.09
N PHE A 131 -38.94 -19.43 5.12
CA PHE A 131 -37.89 -19.39 4.12
C PHE A 131 -38.12 -18.22 3.16
N GLU A 132 -37.17 -17.29 3.10
CA GLU A 132 -36.97 -16.43 1.94
C GLU A 132 -35.47 -16.45 1.61
N ASP A 133 -35.15 -17.14 0.50
CA ASP A 133 -33.83 -17.16 -0.13
C ASP A 133 -33.58 -15.80 -0.80
N GLU A 134 -32.85 -14.90 -0.15
CA GLU A 134 -32.29 -13.71 -0.77
C GLU A 134 -30.83 -13.96 -1.16
N ASP A 135 -30.63 -14.34 -2.43
CA ASP A 135 -29.34 -14.35 -3.12
C ASP A 135 -28.79 -12.92 -3.27
N GLU A 136 -28.19 -12.36 -2.22
CA GLU A 136 -27.43 -11.11 -2.30
C GLU A 136 -25.95 -11.38 -2.64
N TRP A 137 -25.68 -11.73 -3.91
CA TRP A 137 -24.32 -11.77 -4.44
C TRP A 137 -23.86 -10.37 -4.84
N ASN A 138 -23.12 -9.71 -3.96
CA ASN A 138 -22.51 -8.41 -4.20
C ASN A 138 -21.07 -8.59 -4.76
N GLU A 139 -20.79 -8.04 -5.94
CA GLU A 139 -19.51 -8.18 -6.65
C GLU A 139 -18.36 -7.33 -6.05
N CYS A 140 -18.53 -6.88 -4.80
CA CYS A 140 -17.66 -5.95 -4.08
C CYS A 140 -17.19 -6.47 -2.70
N ASP A 141 -17.11 -7.79 -2.50
CA ASP A 141 -16.37 -8.32 -1.35
C ASP A 141 -14.86 -8.14 -1.61
N ASP A 142 -14.31 -7.02 -1.12
CA ASP A 142 -12.88 -6.68 -1.02
C ASP A 142 -12.10 -7.66 -0.10
N LYS A 143 -12.50 -8.94 -0.04
CA LYS A 143 -11.75 -9.96 0.67
C LYS A 143 -10.59 -10.41 -0.22
N PRO A 144 -9.34 -10.28 0.24
CA PRO A 144 -8.20 -10.72 -0.55
C PRO A 144 -8.35 -12.21 -0.86
N ILE A 145 -8.34 -12.53 -2.16
CA ILE A 145 -8.26 -13.91 -2.64
C ILE A 145 -6.98 -14.52 -2.04
N ASN A 146 -7.17 -15.42 -1.06
CA ASN A 146 -6.15 -16.16 -0.29
C ASN A 146 -5.55 -15.40 0.93
N PRO A 147 -6.23 -15.40 2.10
CA PRO A 147 -5.67 -15.01 3.39
C PRO A 147 -4.77 -16.14 3.92
N SER A 148 -3.69 -16.45 3.19
CA SER A 148 -2.86 -17.66 3.33
C SER A 148 -2.31 -17.99 4.74
N THR A 149 -2.51 -17.14 5.75
CA THR A 149 -2.00 -17.34 7.12
C THR A 149 -2.95 -16.87 8.24
N THR A 150 -4.09 -16.24 7.95
CA THR A 150 -4.99 -15.72 9.01
C THR A 150 -6.10 -16.69 9.35
N GLU A 151 -6.55 -17.51 8.39
CA GLU A 151 -7.66 -18.47 8.58
C GLU A 151 -7.30 -19.65 9.51
N THR A 152 -6.02 -19.88 9.79
CA THR A 152 -5.54 -21.00 10.64
C THR A 152 -5.06 -20.55 12.02
N LEU A 153 -5.31 -19.31 12.42
CA LEU A 153 -4.90 -18.80 13.73
C LEU A 153 -6.01 -19.07 14.75
N LEU A 154 -5.65 -19.67 15.89
CA LEU A 154 -6.55 -20.00 17.02
C LEU A 154 -6.90 -18.76 17.87
N ASN A 155 -7.15 -17.61 17.24
CA ASN A 155 -7.47 -16.37 17.95
C ASN A 155 -8.85 -15.91 17.55
N ASP A 156 -9.81 -16.02 18.48
CA ASP A 156 -11.19 -15.58 18.32
C ASP A 156 -11.26 -14.12 17.86
N GLU A 157 -11.94 -13.88 16.74
CA GLU A 157 -12.15 -12.55 16.16
C GLU A 157 -13.07 -11.64 17.02
N VAL A 158 -13.46 -12.10 18.22
CA VAL A 158 -14.47 -11.46 19.08
C VAL A 158 -13.88 -10.90 20.40
N GLY A 159 -12.61 -11.19 20.73
CA GLY A 159 -11.96 -10.71 21.96
C GLY A 159 -10.93 -9.59 21.71
N ASP A 160 -11.27 -8.37 22.14
CA ASP A 160 -10.40 -7.20 22.33
C ASP A 160 -9.07 -7.17 21.51
N GLN A 161 -9.09 -6.49 20.36
CA GLN A 161 -8.02 -6.40 19.34
C GLN A 161 -6.65 -5.88 19.83
N ASN A 162 -6.47 -5.68 21.13
CA ASN A 162 -5.37 -4.90 21.67
C ASN A 162 -4.19 -5.70 22.23
N ASP A 163 -4.33 -6.96 22.69
CA ASP A 163 -3.27 -7.57 23.52
C ASP A 163 -2.66 -8.92 23.10
N VAL A 164 -3.12 -9.58 22.04
CA VAL A 164 -2.59 -10.94 21.70
C VAL A 164 -1.29 -10.93 20.87
N GLY A 165 -0.74 -9.76 20.51
CA GLY A 165 0.48 -9.65 19.68
C GLY A 165 1.66 -9.03 20.40
N ILE A 166 2.88 -9.57 20.18
CA ILE A 166 4.11 -9.03 20.78
C ILE A 166 4.34 -7.61 20.25
N LYS A 167 4.31 -6.63 21.16
CA LYS A 167 4.56 -5.21 20.85
C LYS A 167 6.05 -4.91 20.96
N PHE A 168 6.65 -4.36 19.91
CA PHE A 168 8.07 -4.00 19.90
C PHE A 168 8.32 -2.67 19.18
N ALA A 169 9.14 -1.80 19.77
CA ALA A 169 9.48 -0.48 19.21
C ALA A 169 11.00 -0.35 18.96
N PRO A 170 11.53 -0.83 17.81
CA PRO A 170 12.97 -0.84 17.55
C PRO A 170 13.60 0.56 17.51
N GLY A 171 12.81 1.57 17.13
CA GLY A 171 13.27 2.95 16.94
C GLY A 171 13.05 3.86 18.15
N GLU A 172 12.56 3.33 19.27
CA GLU A 172 12.30 4.14 20.46
C GLU A 172 13.60 4.75 21.00
N ASN A 173 13.53 5.99 21.48
CA ASN A 173 14.66 6.80 21.95
C ASN A 173 15.72 7.21 20.90
N ASN A 174 15.60 6.76 19.64
CA ASN A 174 16.49 7.18 18.57
C ASN A 174 16.02 8.48 17.91
N ARG A 175 16.98 9.29 17.44
CA ARG A 175 16.70 10.54 16.71
C ARG A 175 16.74 10.29 15.20
N PRO A 176 15.78 10.82 14.42
CA PRO A 176 15.76 10.61 12.98
C PRO A 176 16.94 11.32 12.30
N ILE A 177 17.66 10.59 11.47
CA ILE A 177 18.71 11.13 10.60
C ILE A 177 18.10 11.53 9.26
N SER A 178 18.63 12.59 8.63
CA SER A 178 18.20 12.99 7.29
C SER A 178 18.57 11.92 6.26
N ILE A 179 17.62 11.60 5.38
CA ILE A 179 17.77 10.65 4.26
C ILE A 179 18.95 10.99 3.33
N LEU A 180 19.41 12.25 3.33
CA LEU A 180 20.56 12.68 2.53
C LEU A 180 21.92 12.45 3.19
N MET A 181 21.96 12.37 4.52
CA MET A 181 23.21 12.15 5.27
C MET A 181 23.60 10.68 5.25
N ASP A 182 22.62 9.79 5.22
CA ASP A 182 22.85 8.36 5.10
C ASP A 182 23.05 7.95 3.63
N LEU A 183 24.29 7.54 3.33
CA LEU A 183 24.72 7.14 2.00
C LEU A 183 24.15 5.78 1.57
N LYS A 184 23.98 4.85 2.52
CA LYS A 184 23.62 3.43 2.28
C LYS A 184 22.14 3.14 2.63
N VAL A 185 21.38 4.18 3.01
CA VAL A 185 19.97 4.09 3.43
C VAL A 185 19.08 3.25 2.52
N GLU A 186 19.22 3.33 1.21
CA GLU A 186 18.32 2.61 0.29
C GLU A 186 18.60 1.12 0.28
N GLU A 187 19.89 0.77 0.24
CA GLU A 187 20.35 -0.61 0.23
C GLU A 187 19.97 -1.32 1.52
N LEU A 188 20.04 -0.63 2.66
CA LEU A 188 19.64 -1.12 3.97
C LEU A 188 18.11 -1.16 4.17
N THR A 189 17.38 -0.17 3.66
CA THR A 189 15.91 -0.09 3.79
C THR A 189 15.19 -1.17 2.97
N PHE A 190 15.77 -1.59 1.83
CA PHE A 190 15.16 -2.57 0.94
C PHE A 190 16.01 -3.86 0.79
N PRO A 191 16.12 -4.70 1.84
CA PRO A 191 16.87 -5.95 1.77
C PRO A 191 16.31 -6.92 0.71
N LYS A 192 15.00 -6.89 0.45
CA LYS A 192 14.34 -7.72 -0.58
C LYS A 192 14.81 -7.41 -2.02
N ILE A 193 15.40 -6.23 -2.24
CA ILE A 193 15.89 -5.77 -3.55
C ILE A 193 17.41 -5.92 -3.61
N TYR A 194 18.13 -5.39 -2.62
CA TYR A 194 19.59 -5.28 -2.67
C TYR A 194 20.33 -6.42 -1.96
N CYS A 195 19.62 -7.23 -1.16
CA CYS A 195 20.16 -8.38 -0.44
C CYS A 195 21.45 -8.09 0.34
N GLY A 196 21.56 -6.89 0.95
CA GLY A 196 22.73 -6.49 1.73
C GLY A 196 23.98 -6.17 0.93
N LYS A 197 23.87 -5.99 -0.40
CA LYS A 197 24.99 -5.64 -1.28
C LYS A 197 24.95 -4.17 -1.67
N GLN A 198 26.10 -3.51 -1.63
CA GLN A 198 26.23 -2.13 -2.07
C GLN A 198 26.16 -2.03 -3.60
N ARG A 199 25.56 -0.95 -4.11
CA ARG A 199 25.56 -0.63 -5.53
C ARG A 199 26.98 -0.34 -6.02
N LYS A 200 27.46 -1.15 -6.98
CA LYS A 200 28.77 -0.96 -7.63
C LYS A 200 28.63 0.04 -8.78
N ILE A 201 29.05 1.28 -8.55
CA ILE A 201 29.08 2.32 -9.59
C ILE A 201 30.50 2.38 -10.16
N LYS A 202 30.63 2.31 -11.50
CA LYS A 202 31.92 2.48 -12.17
C LYS A 202 32.43 3.90 -11.93
N SER A 203 33.67 4.03 -11.44
CA SER A 203 34.30 5.31 -11.07
C SER A 203 34.43 6.29 -12.24
N ASN A 204 34.48 5.80 -13.48
CA ASN A 204 34.66 6.63 -14.67
C ASN A 204 33.36 7.34 -15.15
N VAL A 205 32.22 7.18 -14.45
CA VAL A 205 30.93 7.74 -14.90
C VAL A 205 30.29 8.62 -13.84
N LYS A 206 30.06 9.90 -14.17
CA LYS A 206 29.26 10.81 -13.35
C LYS A 206 27.78 10.43 -13.44
N LEU A 207 27.30 9.68 -12.45
CA LEU A 207 25.92 9.22 -12.39
C LEU A 207 25.10 10.02 -11.37
N THR A 208 24.09 10.75 -11.84
CA THR A 208 23.13 11.44 -10.97
C THR A 208 22.14 10.45 -10.38
N TYR A 209 21.71 10.67 -9.14
CA TYR A 209 20.69 9.85 -8.49
C TYR A 209 19.39 9.70 -9.31
N ALA A 210 18.96 10.75 -10.02
CA ALA A 210 17.80 10.67 -10.91
C ALA A 210 17.97 9.65 -12.05
N LYS A 211 19.20 9.46 -12.55
CA LYS A 211 19.50 8.43 -13.57
C LYS A 211 19.45 7.03 -12.98
N ILE A 212 19.94 6.86 -11.75
CA ILE A 212 19.83 5.60 -10.99
C ILE A 212 18.37 5.24 -10.79
N ALA A 213 17.58 6.15 -10.22
CA ALA A 213 16.14 5.97 -10.00
C ALA A 213 15.40 5.62 -11.30
N LYS A 214 15.67 6.33 -12.40
CA LYS A 214 15.07 6.03 -13.71
C LYS A 214 15.52 4.69 -14.28
N SER A 215 16.72 4.23 -13.95
CA SER A 215 17.20 2.90 -14.35
C SER A 215 16.48 1.83 -13.54
N GLU A 216 16.46 1.93 -12.21
CA GLU A 216 15.81 0.99 -11.30
C GLU A 216 14.32 0.82 -11.62
N LEU A 217 13.61 1.92 -11.91
CA LEU A 217 12.19 1.88 -12.28
C LEU A 217 11.92 1.23 -13.65
N ARG A 218 12.93 1.15 -14.52
CA ARG A 218 12.82 0.51 -15.85
C ARG A 218 13.44 -0.89 -15.87
N MET A 219 13.93 -1.39 -14.74
CA MET A 219 14.43 -2.76 -14.68
C MET A 219 13.29 -3.75 -14.86
N PHE A 220 13.62 -4.93 -15.40
CA PHE A 220 12.67 -6.05 -15.51
C PHE A 220 12.15 -6.49 -14.13
N ASP A 221 12.97 -6.36 -13.09
CA ASP A 221 12.56 -6.67 -11.72
C ASP A 221 11.50 -5.68 -11.21
N ARG A 222 10.28 -6.18 -11.03
CA ARG A 222 9.14 -5.41 -10.52
C ARG A 222 9.26 -5.03 -9.05
N ARG A 223 10.18 -5.63 -8.29
CA ARG A 223 10.38 -5.26 -6.87
C ARG A 223 10.80 -3.79 -6.71
N CYS A 224 11.55 -3.25 -7.66
CA CYS A 224 11.94 -1.84 -7.72
C CYS A 224 10.75 -0.90 -7.99
N GLY A 225 9.68 -1.40 -8.61
CA GLY A 225 8.44 -0.67 -8.89
C GLY A 225 7.40 -0.72 -7.76
N ARG A 226 7.68 -1.38 -6.63
CA ARG A 226 6.76 -1.40 -5.49
C ARG A 226 6.56 0.01 -4.93
N LEU A 227 5.34 0.28 -4.47
CA LEU A 227 4.91 1.59 -3.99
C LEU A 227 5.84 2.16 -2.89
N SER A 228 6.28 1.31 -1.95
CA SER A 228 7.20 1.69 -0.87
C SER A 228 8.56 2.19 -1.39
N LYS A 229 9.19 1.45 -2.31
CA LYS A 229 10.45 1.84 -2.96
C LYS A 229 10.28 3.06 -3.86
N LEU A 230 9.16 3.15 -4.58
CA LEU A 230 8.86 4.28 -5.45
C LEU A 230 8.75 5.59 -4.64
N PHE A 231 7.96 5.58 -3.55
CA PHE A 231 7.80 6.76 -2.69
C PHE A 231 9.09 7.13 -1.97
N PHE A 232 9.85 6.15 -1.49
CA PHE A 232 11.18 6.41 -0.91
C PHE A 232 12.09 7.11 -1.93
N THR A 233 12.17 6.56 -3.14
CA THR A 233 13.03 7.07 -4.21
C THR A 233 12.62 8.48 -4.63
N TYR A 234 11.30 8.72 -4.75
CA TYR A 234 10.73 10.03 -5.03
C TYR A 234 11.08 11.04 -3.94
N LYS A 235 10.88 10.70 -2.66
CA LYS A 235 11.15 11.60 -1.55
C LYS A 235 12.62 11.97 -1.46
N LYS A 236 13.53 10.99 -1.58
CA LYS A 236 14.98 11.25 -1.61
C LYS A 236 15.38 12.16 -2.78
N LEU A 237 14.81 11.94 -3.96
CA LEU A 237 15.06 12.77 -5.14
C LEU A 237 14.53 14.21 -4.95
N GLN A 238 13.33 14.36 -4.39
CA GLN A 238 12.72 15.65 -4.07
C GLN A 238 13.59 16.43 -3.06
N THR A 239 13.98 15.81 -1.94
CA THR A 239 14.82 16.44 -0.93
C THR A 239 16.17 16.86 -1.51
N ARG A 240 16.79 16.01 -2.35
CA ARG A 240 18.06 16.35 -3.01
C ARG A 240 17.94 17.56 -3.93
N LYS A 241 16.90 17.61 -4.77
CA LYS A 241 16.61 18.77 -5.63
C LYS A 241 16.41 20.05 -4.83
N LEU A 242 15.71 19.95 -3.69
CA LEU A 242 15.49 21.08 -2.80
C LEU A 242 16.81 21.60 -2.22
N CYS A 243 17.68 20.72 -1.71
CA CYS A 243 18.99 21.10 -1.20
C CYS A 243 19.90 21.71 -2.28
N ASP A 244 19.88 21.17 -3.50
CA ASP A 244 20.61 21.72 -4.64
C ASP A 244 20.09 23.12 -4.98
N ALA A 245 18.76 23.32 -4.99
CA ALA A 245 18.14 24.61 -5.24
C ALA A 245 18.48 25.65 -4.15
N ILE A 246 18.42 25.26 -2.87
CA ILE A 246 18.84 26.10 -1.75
C ILE A 246 20.30 26.53 -1.94
N SER A 247 21.18 25.56 -2.23
CA SER A 247 22.61 25.83 -2.46
C SER A 247 22.85 26.76 -3.64
N ILE A 248 22.09 26.61 -4.73
CA ILE A 248 22.16 27.50 -5.89
C ILE A 248 21.72 28.91 -5.51
N ASN A 249 20.61 29.06 -4.79
CA ASN A 249 20.10 30.37 -4.40
C ASN A 249 21.03 31.07 -3.40
N LEU A 250 21.55 30.36 -2.39
CA LEU A 250 22.57 30.89 -1.48
C LEU A 250 23.85 31.34 -2.22
N ARG A 251 24.19 30.70 -3.34
CA ARG A 251 25.31 31.16 -4.18
C ARG A 251 24.95 32.39 -5.02
N LYS A 252 23.70 32.52 -5.47
CA LYS A 252 23.20 33.66 -6.27
C LYS A 252 22.97 34.92 -5.44
N THR A 253 22.61 34.80 -4.17
CA THR A 253 22.37 35.92 -3.23
C THR A 253 23.65 36.66 -2.81
N LYS A 254 24.81 36.34 -3.41
CA LYS A 254 26.11 37.01 -3.20
C LYS A 254 26.16 38.49 -3.60
N ASN A 255 25.06 39.10 -4.04
CA ASN A 255 24.95 40.55 -4.18
C ASN A 255 25.11 41.32 -2.84
N THR A 256 25.26 40.62 -1.71
CA THR A 256 25.56 41.23 -0.41
C THR A 256 27.04 41.47 -0.12
N LYS A 257 27.97 41.10 -1.02
CA LYS A 257 29.42 41.19 -0.75
C LYS A 257 29.97 42.60 -0.55
N ASN A 258 29.30 43.64 -1.07
CA ASN A 258 29.76 45.02 -1.01
C ASN A 258 28.74 45.97 -0.35
N ILE A 259 27.96 45.47 0.62
CA ILE A 259 27.01 46.33 1.32
C ILE A 259 27.78 47.24 2.29
N THR A 260 27.67 48.55 2.09
CA THR A 260 28.29 49.54 2.98
C THR A 260 27.39 49.83 4.18
N ALA A 261 27.95 50.14 5.35
CA ALA A 261 27.17 50.47 6.56
C ALA A 261 26.15 51.61 6.33
N THR A 262 26.47 52.58 5.48
CA THR A 262 25.55 53.65 5.04
C THR A 262 24.34 53.15 4.27
N GLN A 263 24.48 52.08 3.48
CA GLN A 263 23.36 51.48 2.75
C GLN A 263 22.43 50.70 3.70
N MET A 264 22.98 50.09 4.76
CA MET A 264 22.18 49.40 5.78
C MET A 264 21.40 50.33 6.72
N LEU A 265 21.86 51.58 6.87
CA LEU A 265 21.12 52.61 7.60
C LEU A 265 19.93 53.16 6.79
N ASN A 266 19.93 52.97 5.46
CA ASN A 266 18.83 53.39 4.60
C ASN A 266 17.66 52.40 4.69
N ARG A 267 16.55 52.84 5.28
CA ARG A 267 15.32 52.04 5.44
C ARG A 267 14.78 51.51 4.10
N ASP A 268 14.89 52.28 3.01
CA ASP A 268 14.40 51.85 1.70
C ASP A 268 15.25 50.74 1.09
N TYR A 269 16.56 50.78 1.31
CA TYR A 269 17.48 49.74 0.87
C TYR A 269 17.23 48.44 1.63
N VAL A 270 17.04 48.53 2.96
CA VAL A 270 16.70 47.40 3.81
C VAL A 270 15.34 46.81 3.42
N ASN A 271 14.33 47.65 3.20
CA ASN A 271 13.02 47.20 2.74
C ASN A 271 13.11 46.48 1.40
N ARG A 272 13.88 46.99 0.42
CA ARG A 272 14.10 46.28 -0.85
C ARG A 272 14.83 44.95 -0.66
N LEU A 273 15.79 44.87 0.26
CA LEU A 273 16.49 43.63 0.55
C LEU A 273 15.58 42.58 1.20
N ILE A 274 14.64 43.03 2.06
CA ILE A 274 13.60 42.19 2.69
C ILE A 274 12.55 41.74 1.65
N HIS A 275 12.18 42.63 0.72
CA HIS A 275 11.22 42.35 -0.36
C HIS A 275 11.83 41.63 -1.57
N ASN A 276 13.13 41.35 -1.58
CA ASN A 276 13.71 40.50 -2.62
C ASN A 276 13.27 39.05 -2.39
N ASP A 277 12.33 38.57 -3.23
CA ASP A 277 11.79 37.20 -3.25
C ASP A 277 12.81 36.09 -3.57
N ASP A 278 14.11 36.42 -3.59
CA ASP A 278 15.21 35.49 -3.77
C ASP A 278 15.20 34.40 -2.69
N ALA A 279 14.73 34.73 -1.47
CA ALA A 279 14.62 33.79 -0.36
C ALA A 279 13.64 32.64 -0.64
N PHE A 280 12.58 32.85 -1.44
CA PHE A 280 11.58 31.82 -1.76
C PHE A 280 11.81 31.15 -3.12
N THR A 281 12.78 31.64 -3.89
CA THR A 281 13.08 31.13 -5.24
C THR A 281 13.50 29.64 -5.23
N PHE A 282 14.02 29.11 -4.12
CA PHE A 282 14.34 27.67 -4.00
C PHE A 282 13.10 26.78 -4.03
N LEU A 283 11.94 27.33 -3.65
CA LEU A 283 10.68 26.59 -3.67
C LEU A 283 10.12 26.38 -5.08
N ARG A 284 10.73 26.96 -6.13
CA ARG A 284 10.42 26.61 -7.53
C ARG A 284 10.61 25.12 -7.85
N CYS A 285 11.32 24.36 -7.01
CA CYS A 285 11.43 22.92 -7.19
C CYS A 285 10.21 22.13 -6.75
N ASP A 286 9.33 22.72 -5.93
CA ASP A 286 8.11 22.08 -5.44
C ASP A 286 6.90 22.55 -6.25
N ARG A 287 6.16 21.59 -6.83
CA ARG A 287 5.05 21.89 -7.75
C ARG A 287 3.89 22.61 -7.07
N SER A 288 3.73 22.43 -5.76
CA SER A 288 2.67 23.06 -4.97
C SER A 288 3.09 24.40 -4.37
N SER A 289 4.32 24.86 -4.59
CA SER A 289 4.79 26.13 -4.05
C SER A 289 4.22 27.33 -4.83
N PRO A 290 3.89 28.44 -4.15
CA PRO A 290 3.60 29.72 -4.81
C PRO A 290 4.68 30.14 -5.82
N ALA A 291 5.96 29.95 -5.49
CA ALA A 291 7.07 30.31 -6.36
C ALA A 291 7.09 29.49 -7.67
N PHE A 292 6.68 28.23 -7.62
CA PHE A 292 6.54 27.39 -8.81
C PHE A 292 5.34 27.82 -9.66
N LEU A 293 4.19 28.09 -9.03
CA LEU A 293 2.99 28.54 -9.74
C LEU A 293 3.23 29.89 -10.42
N GLU A 294 3.92 30.82 -9.77
CA GLU A 294 4.29 32.10 -10.36
C GLU A 294 5.24 31.92 -11.56
N MET A 295 6.23 31.03 -11.44
CA MET A 295 7.12 30.67 -12.56
C MET A 295 6.31 30.09 -13.74
N LYS A 296 5.37 29.18 -13.48
CA LYS A 296 4.51 28.60 -14.53
C LYS A 296 3.55 29.60 -15.15
N LYS A 297 3.00 30.51 -14.35
CA LYS A 297 2.21 31.64 -14.86
C LYS A 297 3.04 32.50 -15.83
N LYS A 298 4.28 32.83 -15.46
CA LYS A 298 5.20 33.60 -16.33
C LYS A 298 5.55 32.84 -17.62
N GLU A 299 5.80 31.54 -17.55
CA GLU A 299 6.02 30.69 -18.73
C GLU A 299 4.79 30.68 -19.66
N LEU A 300 3.59 30.52 -19.11
CA LEU A 300 2.34 30.53 -19.88
C LEU A 300 2.11 31.89 -20.57
N LEU A 301 2.34 33.00 -19.87
CA LEU A 301 2.27 34.34 -20.49
C LEU A 301 3.34 34.55 -21.56
N ALA A 302 4.51 33.92 -21.43
CA ALA A 302 5.53 33.95 -22.48
C ALA A 302 5.10 33.13 -23.71
N MET A 303 4.49 31.95 -23.49
CA MET A 303 3.91 31.14 -24.56
C MET A 303 2.82 31.90 -25.32
N PHE A 304 1.93 32.62 -24.63
CA PHE A 304 0.89 33.43 -25.29
C PHE A 304 1.49 34.52 -26.20
N ARG A 305 2.60 35.12 -25.78
CA ARG A 305 3.28 36.14 -26.61
C ARG A 305 4.00 35.55 -27.82
N GLN A 306 4.56 34.34 -27.70
CA GLN A 306 5.38 33.73 -28.75
C GLN A 306 4.57 32.86 -29.73
N LEU A 307 3.65 32.06 -29.20
CA LEU A 307 2.89 31.05 -29.95
C LEU A 307 1.46 31.52 -30.26
N GLY A 308 0.99 32.58 -29.60
CA GLY A 308 -0.38 33.06 -29.70
C GLY A 308 -1.34 32.39 -28.70
N CYS A 309 -2.64 32.65 -28.87
CA CYS A 309 -3.68 32.11 -28.00
C CYS A 309 -3.79 30.58 -28.18
N PRO A 310 -3.75 29.76 -27.11
CA PRO A 310 -3.90 28.32 -27.22
C PRO A 310 -5.31 28.00 -27.69
N THR A 311 -5.42 27.18 -28.73
CA THR A 311 -6.70 26.61 -29.13
C THR A 311 -6.87 25.26 -28.44
N ILE A 312 -7.89 25.15 -27.58
CA ILE A 312 -8.28 23.86 -27.00
C ILE A 312 -9.30 23.24 -27.94
N PHE A 313 -8.94 22.10 -28.53
CA PHE A 313 -9.91 21.26 -29.24
C PHE A 313 -10.52 20.29 -28.24
N LEU A 314 -11.81 20.45 -27.98
CA LEU A 314 -12.59 19.58 -27.13
C LEU A 314 -13.59 18.84 -28.01
N THR A 315 -13.44 17.53 -28.14
CA THR A 315 -14.45 16.67 -28.76
C THR A 315 -15.38 16.18 -27.67
N LEU A 316 -16.59 16.73 -27.63
CA LEU A 316 -17.65 16.24 -26.75
C LEU A 316 -18.48 15.22 -27.51
N SER A 317 -18.56 14.00 -26.99
CA SER A 317 -19.57 13.04 -27.43
C SER A 317 -20.82 13.28 -26.61
N ALA A 318 -21.97 13.42 -27.28
CA ALA A 318 -23.24 13.34 -26.57
C ALA A 318 -23.44 11.89 -26.13
N ALA A 319 -23.68 11.68 -24.83
CA ALA A 319 -24.16 10.39 -24.34
C ALA A 319 -25.70 10.45 -24.39
N GLU A 320 -26.26 10.21 -25.57
CA GLU A 320 -27.69 10.36 -25.86
C GLU A 320 -28.57 9.54 -24.90
N THR A 321 -28.10 8.35 -24.49
CA THR A 321 -28.76 7.47 -23.51
C THR A 321 -28.88 8.06 -22.10
N LYS A 322 -28.12 9.10 -21.78
CA LYS A 322 -28.17 9.82 -20.49
C LYS A 322 -28.89 11.16 -20.58
N TRP A 323 -29.36 11.53 -21.77
CA TRP A 323 -30.04 12.81 -21.98
C TRP A 323 -31.56 12.60 -21.89
N SER A 324 -32.12 12.76 -20.69
CA SER A 324 -33.53 12.48 -20.40
C SER A 324 -34.49 13.37 -21.20
N GLU A 325 -34.16 14.64 -21.44
CA GLU A 325 -34.98 15.52 -22.29
C GLU A 325 -35.02 15.04 -23.74
N LEU A 326 -33.89 14.53 -24.27
CA LEU A 326 -33.83 13.96 -25.62
C LEU A 326 -34.69 12.70 -25.72
N ILE A 327 -34.62 11.81 -24.72
CA ILE A 327 -35.42 10.57 -24.67
C ILE A 327 -36.93 10.89 -24.63
N VAL A 328 -37.36 11.88 -23.84
CA VAL A 328 -38.78 12.29 -23.80
C VAL A 328 -39.26 12.78 -25.18
N ILE A 329 -38.46 13.61 -25.86
CA ILE A 329 -38.78 14.09 -27.21
C ILE A 329 -38.85 12.94 -28.21
N LEU A 330 -37.90 12.01 -28.17
CA LEU A 330 -37.85 10.86 -29.08
C LEU A 330 -39.05 9.94 -28.90
N ILE A 331 -39.42 9.62 -27.66
CA ILE A 331 -40.59 8.77 -27.38
C ILE A 331 -41.89 9.48 -27.74
N GLN A 332 -41.97 10.79 -27.53
CA GLN A 332 -43.12 11.56 -27.99
C GLN A 332 -43.27 11.55 -29.51
N VAL A 333 -42.16 11.64 -30.26
CA VAL A 333 -42.19 11.63 -31.74
C VAL A 333 -42.43 10.23 -32.31
N LEU A 334 -41.83 9.18 -31.73
CA LEU A 334 -41.90 7.82 -32.25
C LEU A 334 -43.15 7.04 -31.78
N GLU A 335 -43.52 7.18 -30.51
CA GLU A 335 -44.63 6.42 -29.90
C GLU A 335 -45.89 7.26 -29.64
N ASN A 336 -45.87 8.58 -29.88
CA ASN A 336 -46.95 9.53 -29.52
C ASN A 336 -47.35 9.47 -28.04
N LYS A 337 -46.41 9.13 -27.15
CA LYS A 337 -46.61 9.13 -25.70
C LYS A 337 -45.85 10.27 -25.05
N VAL A 338 -46.51 10.97 -24.13
CA VAL A 338 -45.86 11.99 -23.29
C VAL A 338 -45.39 11.30 -22.02
N ILE A 339 -44.08 11.25 -21.83
CA ILE A 339 -43.41 10.64 -20.67
C ILE A 339 -42.78 11.76 -19.84
N THR A 340 -42.72 11.60 -18.52
CA THR A 340 -42.05 12.54 -17.62
C THR A 340 -40.54 12.30 -17.56
N LEU A 341 -39.77 13.28 -17.09
CA LEU A 341 -38.29 13.16 -17.01
C LEU A 341 -37.84 12.01 -16.09
N GLU A 342 -38.56 11.78 -14.99
CA GLU A 342 -38.28 10.70 -14.04
C GLU A 342 -38.53 9.31 -14.64
N GLU A 343 -39.58 9.17 -15.46
CA GLU A 343 -39.86 7.93 -16.19
C GLU A 343 -38.81 7.69 -17.30
N ALA A 344 -38.34 8.75 -17.96
CA ALA A 344 -37.27 8.65 -18.96
C ALA A 344 -35.94 8.21 -18.35
N GLU A 345 -35.62 8.63 -17.12
CA GLU A 345 -34.43 8.17 -16.41
C GLU A 345 -34.51 6.70 -15.99
N ASN A 346 -35.71 6.21 -15.67
CA ASN A 346 -35.94 4.84 -15.20
C ASN A 346 -36.18 3.80 -16.32
N LEU A 347 -36.17 4.21 -17.59
CA LEU A 347 -36.26 3.28 -18.72
C LEU A 347 -35.08 2.30 -18.74
N SER A 348 -35.33 1.05 -19.18
CA SER A 348 -34.27 0.06 -19.37
C SER A 348 -33.26 0.54 -20.41
N TYR A 349 -32.00 0.13 -20.25
CA TYR A 349 -30.92 0.55 -21.14
C TYR A 349 -31.18 0.16 -22.61
N GLU A 350 -31.76 -1.01 -22.85
CA GLU A 350 -32.12 -1.47 -24.20
C GLU A 350 -33.11 -0.51 -24.88
N LYS A 351 -34.15 -0.08 -24.16
CA LYS A 351 -35.16 0.87 -24.67
C LYS A 351 -34.64 2.30 -24.87
N LYS A 352 -33.51 2.65 -24.27
CA LYS A 352 -32.86 3.95 -24.47
C LYS A 352 -31.90 3.94 -25.67
N CYS A 353 -31.51 2.76 -26.13
CA CYS A 353 -30.57 2.56 -27.23
C CYS A 353 -31.29 2.26 -28.56
N ASP A 354 -32.43 1.58 -28.51
CA ASP A 354 -33.36 1.39 -29.63
C ASP A 354 -34.05 2.71 -30.02
#